data_AF-A0A849F7Y9-F1
#
_entry.id   AF-A0A849F7Y9-F1
#
_cell.length_a   1.000
_cell.length_b   1.000
_cell.length_c   1.000
_cell.angle_alpha   90.00
_cell.angle_beta   90.00
_cell.angle_gamma   90.00
#
_symmetry.space_group_name_H-M   'P 1'
#
loop_
_entity.id
_entity.type
_entity.pdbx_description
1 polymer ?
#
loop_
_entity_poly.entity_id
_entity_poly.type
_entity_poly.pdbx_seq_one_letter_code
_entity_poly.pdbx_strand_id
1 'polypeptide(L)' 'MTDTMIGVIGGSGLYEIDGLEDAAWQTVESPWGDPSDQILTGRLAGVA' A
#
# COMPACT_ATOMS: atom_id res chain seq x y z
N MET A 1 7.55 -8.12 18.99
CA MET A 1 6.54 -8.78 18.15
C MET A 1 6.63 -8.11 16.80
N THR A 2 6.53 -8.87 15.71
CA THR A 2 6.54 -8.31 14.35
C THR A 2 5.09 -8.10 13.96
N ASP A 3 4.72 -6.87 13.62
CA ASP A 3 3.39 -6.60 13.09
C ASP A 3 3.27 -7.21 11.68
N THR A 4 2.15 -7.87 11.42
CA THR A 4 1.87 -8.45 10.10
C THR A 4 1.52 -7.33 9.13
N MET A 5 2.18 -7.34 7.97
CA MET A 5 1.87 -6.46 6.84
C MET A 5 1.61 -7.29 5.59
N ILE A 6 0.62 -6.88 4.80
CA ILE A 6 0.23 -7.58 3.57
C ILE A 6 0.47 -6.67 2.37
N GLY A 7 1.36 -7.08 1.47
CA GLY A 7 1.55 -6.41 0.18
C GLY A 7 0.58 -6.94 -0.87
N VAL A 8 -0.12 -6.04 -1.57
CA VAL A 8 -1.00 -6.35 -2.69
C VAL A 8 -0.46 -5.67 -3.95
N ILE A 9 -0.37 -6.42 -5.05
CA ILE A 9 -0.01 -5.88 -6.37
C ILE A 9 -1.25 -6.01 -7.26
N GLY A 10 -1.86 -4.86 -7.59
CA GLY A 10 -3.08 -4.77 -8.39
C GLY A 10 -2.84 -4.40 -9.84
N GLY A 11 -3.82 -4.72 -10.69
CA GLY A 11 -3.90 -4.22 -12.07
C GLY A 11 -4.67 -2.89 -12.16
N SER A 12 -4.88 -2.42 -13.39
CA SER A 12 -5.66 -1.22 -13.68
C SER A 12 -7.08 -1.29 -13.09
N GLY A 13 -7.44 -0.35 -12.22
CA GLY A 13 -8.75 -0.26 -11.57
C GLY A 13 -8.73 -0.41 -10.05
N LEU A 14 -7.64 -0.93 -9.47
CA LEU A 14 -7.49 -1.03 -8.01
C LEU A 14 -6.77 0.21 -7.48
N TYR A 15 -7.51 1.31 -7.34
CA TYR A 15 -6.98 2.60 -6.85
C TYR A 15 -7.46 2.94 -5.44
N GLU A 16 -8.52 2.28 -4.97
CA GLU A 16 -9.07 2.41 -3.63
C GLU A 16 -9.42 1.03 -3.08
N ILE A 17 -9.38 0.90 -1.76
CA ILE A 17 -9.74 -0.33 -1.05
C ILE A 17 -10.82 0.05 -0.05
N ASP A 18 -12.02 -0.49 -0.23
CA ASP A 18 -13.12 -0.28 0.70
C ASP A 18 -12.76 -0.77 2.10
N GLY A 19 -12.96 0.10 3.09
CA GLY A 19 -12.65 -0.19 4.49
C GLY A 19 -11.17 -0.05 4.86
N LEU A 20 -10.32 0.44 3.96
CA LEU A 20 -8.95 0.82 4.29
C LEU A 20 -8.96 2.13 5.09
N GLU A 21 -8.53 2.04 6.34
CA GLU A 21 -8.40 3.16 7.27
C GLU A 21 -7.02 3.81 7.11
N ASP A 22 -6.91 5.11 7.39
CA ASP A 22 -5.66 5.88 7.32
C ASP A 22 -4.92 5.76 5.96
N ALA A 23 -5.68 5.64 4.88
CA ALA A 23 -5.16 5.47 3.53
C ALA A 23 -4.29 6.67 3.09
N ALA A 24 -3.02 6.41 2.77
CA ALA A 24 -2.08 7.44 2.35
C ALA A 24 -1.20 6.96 1.19
N TRP A 25 -1.09 7.79 0.16
CA TRP A 25 -0.15 7.59 -0.93
C TRP A 25 1.25 8.02 -0.51
N GLN A 26 2.21 7.14 -0.75
CA GLN A 26 3.60 7.34 -0.37
C GLN A 26 4.50 7.22 -1.60
N THR A 27 5.31 8.25 -1.83
CA THR A 27 6.44 8.15 -2.75
C THR A 27 7.55 7.37 -2.05
N VAL A 28 8.04 6.29 -2.68
CA VAL A 28 9.11 5.46 -2.14
C VAL A 28 10.29 5.47 -3.09
N GLU A 29 11.47 5.77 -2.55
CA GLU A 29 12.73 5.68 -3.29
C GLU A 29 13.25 4.26 -3.24
N SER A 30 13.80 3.77 -4.36
CA SER A 30 14.42 2.46 -4.45
C SER A 30 15.77 2.53 -5.16
N PRO A 31 16.72 1.64 -4.81
CA PRO A 31 18.00 1.55 -5.53
C PRO A 31 17.86 0.99 -6.95
N TRP A 32 16.67 0.55 -7.36
CA TRP A 32 16.37 -0.01 -8.68
C TRP A 32 15.59 0.95 -9.60
N GLY A 33 15.47 2.22 -9.20
CA GLY A 33 14.68 3.23 -9.89
C GLY A 33 13.28 3.40 -9.32
N ASP A 34 12.43 4.11 -10.05
CA ASP A 34 11.08 4.45 -9.59
C ASP A 34 10.13 3.24 -9.68
N PRO A 35 9.24 3.05 -8.69
CA PRO A 35 8.14 2.10 -8.82
C PRO A 35 7.16 2.50 -9.93
N SER A 36 6.26 1.60 -10.33
CA SER A 36 5.24 1.88 -11.33
C SER A 36 4.30 3.04 -10.94
N ASP A 37 4.07 3.24 -9.63
CA ASP A 37 3.28 4.32 -9.06
C ASP A 37 3.66 4.51 -7.57
N GLN A 38 3.07 5.51 -6.91
CA GLN A 38 3.10 5.65 -5.46
C GLN A 38 2.51 4.40 -4.79
N ILE A 39 2.93 4.11 -3.55
CA ILE A 39 2.39 2.99 -2.77
C ILE A 39 1.27 3.52 -1.88
N LEU A 40 0.09 2.91 -1.95
CA LEU A 40 -1.00 3.16 -1.01
C LEU A 40 -0.82 2.29 0.24
N THR A 41 -0.70 2.91 1.41
CA THR A 41 -0.65 2.22 2.71
C THR A 41 -1.84 2.61 3.58
N GLY A 42 -2.20 1.75 4.52
CA GLY A 42 -3.33 1.97 5.45
C GLY A 42 -3.56 0.73 6.32
N ARG A 43 -4.63 0.73 7.10
CA ARG A 43 -5.00 -0.40 7.96
C ARG A 43 -6.32 -1.02 7.52
N LEU A 44 -6.37 -2.34 7.46
CA LEU A 44 -7.58 -3.07 7.08
C LEU A 44 -7.90 -4.14 8.14
N ALA A 45 -9.06 -4.04 8.76
CA ALA A 45 -9.52 -4.98 9.79
C ALA A 45 -8.47 -5.24 10.91
N GLY A 46 -7.71 -4.19 11.27
CA GLY A 46 -6.68 -4.24 12.31
C GLY A 46 -5.28 -4.64 11.84
N VAL A 47 -5.12 -5.07 10.59
CA VAL A 47 -3.81 -5.37 9.94
C VAL A 47 -3.21 -4.09 9.35
N ALA A 48 -1.89 -3.96 9.39
CA ALA A 48 -1.13 -2.81 8.91
C ALA A 48 -0.56 -2.99 7.50
#